data_AF-B4KV21-F1
#
_entry.id   AF-B4KV21-F1
#
_cell.length_a   1.000
_cell.length_b   1.000
_cell.length_c   1.000
_cell.angle_alpha   90.00
_cell.angle_beta   90.00
_cell.angle_gamma   90.00
#
_symmetry.space_group_name_H-M   'P 1'
#
loop_
_entity.id
_entity.type
_entity.pdbx_description
1 polymer ?
#
loop_
_entity_poly.entity_id
_entity_poly.type
_entity_poly.pdbx_seq_one_letter_code
_entity_poly.pdbx_strand_id
1 'polypeptide(L)'
;MNWVKLLLPLLGSLVGCQGNGHAIDSAELVTNPCQEIRLAGFVCVDCATLGFCSNVDGQWQTVSMTSCQSERGFFCSDEGSIGCTWQPKCQVPVRGKFYCQQPGIFPDPYDCRSYHECSEQNVDTSRQCTNGAAYSLLTNSCSLPRESELCSEKQYSCSYVGQTGVWAAHNSYYYICQKDKVGAQDVFYPLMMKCSDGYSFNGHSCVPDTKFKQIEPAEASCEESKLYAAESKHGYLLCINGELMSYECPEGSIFDGISAVCKPEQ
;
A
#
# COMPACT_ATOMS: atom_id res chain seq x y z
N MET A 1 66.60 -21.01 -36.53
CA MET A 1 65.49 -21.95 -36.75
C MET A 1 64.90 -22.26 -35.37
N ASN A 2 64.05 -21.34 -34.91
CA ASN A 2 62.61 -21.51 -34.70
C ASN A 2 62.26 -22.33 -33.46
N TRP A 3 61.93 -21.65 -32.35
CA TRP A 3 60.56 -21.37 -31.82
C TRP A 3 60.21 -22.45 -30.77
N VAL A 4 59.64 -22.21 -29.59
CA VAL A 4 58.55 -21.32 -29.15
C VAL A 4 58.73 -21.05 -27.64
N LYS A 5 58.56 -19.80 -27.21
CA LYS A 5 58.36 -19.42 -25.80
C LYS A 5 56.92 -19.78 -25.39
N LEU A 6 56.76 -20.62 -24.37
CA LEU A 6 55.45 -20.92 -23.78
C LEU A 6 55.01 -19.71 -22.94
N LEU A 7 54.09 -18.91 -23.47
CA LEU A 7 53.36 -17.88 -22.74
C LEU A 7 52.09 -18.52 -22.15
N LEU A 8 51.99 -18.60 -20.82
CA LEU A 8 50.72 -18.83 -20.13
C LEU A 8 49.83 -17.58 -20.28
N PRO A 9 48.55 -17.71 -20.67
CA PRO A 9 47.60 -16.63 -20.50
C PRO A 9 47.09 -16.63 -19.06
N LEU A 10 47.34 -15.52 -18.33
CA LEU A 10 46.52 -15.13 -17.19
C LEU A 10 45.11 -14.84 -17.71
N LEU A 11 44.20 -15.81 -17.60
CA LEU A 11 42.77 -15.52 -17.65
C LEU A 11 42.44 -14.68 -16.41
N GLY A 12 42.34 -13.37 -16.62
CA GLY A 12 41.68 -12.48 -15.67
C GLY A 12 40.25 -12.93 -15.49
N SER A 13 39.94 -13.50 -14.33
CA SER A 13 38.59 -13.73 -13.86
C SER A 13 37.85 -12.40 -13.85
N LEU A 14 36.91 -12.25 -14.78
CA LEU A 14 35.85 -11.26 -14.74
C LEU A 14 35.09 -11.48 -13.43
N VAL A 15 35.36 -10.62 -12.45
CA VAL A 15 34.48 -10.44 -11.29
C VAL A 15 33.20 -9.84 -11.85
N GLY A 16 32.23 -10.70 -12.13
CA GLY A 16 30.86 -10.27 -12.34
C GLY A 16 30.37 -9.67 -11.03
N CYS A 17 30.23 -8.34 -10.98
CA CYS A 17 29.39 -7.71 -9.99
C CYS A 17 27.95 -8.19 -10.23
N GLN A 18 27.55 -9.27 -9.57
CA GLN A 18 26.14 -9.54 -9.30
C GLN A 18 25.69 -8.51 -8.27
N GLY A 19 25.39 -7.30 -8.74
CA GLY A 19 24.52 -6.40 -8.01
C GLY A 19 23.12 -7.02 -8.03
N ASN A 20 22.81 -7.82 -7.01
CA ASN A 20 21.42 -8.09 -6.66
C ASN A 20 20.82 -6.74 -6.21
N GLY A 21 20.37 -5.94 -7.18
CA GLY A 21 19.48 -4.82 -6.92
C GLY A 21 18.15 -5.39 -6.45
N HIS A 22 18.06 -5.73 -5.17
CA HIS A 22 16.79 -5.98 -4.53
C HIS A 22 15.99 -4.69 -4.64
N ALA A 23 14.86 -4.74 -5.33
CA ALA A 23 13.94 -3.62 -5.35
C ALA A 23 13.38 -3.39 -3.94
N ILE A 24 13.30 -2.14 -3.55
CA ILE A 24 12.96 -1.69 -2.18
C ILE A 24 11.55 -1.10 -2.21
N ASP A 25 10.75 -1.31 -1.17
CA ASP A 25 9.46 -0.61 -1.08
C ASP A 25 9.70 0.88 -0.83
N SER A 26 8.90 1.76 -1.43
CA SER A 26 8.98 3.21 -1.18
C SER A 26 8.84 3.57 0.30
N ALA A 27 8.09 2.78 1.05
CA ALA A 27 8.01 2.89 2.50
C ALA A 27 9.39 2.65 3.17
N GLU A 28 10.20 1.74 2.64
CA GLU A 28 11.50 1.39 3.21
C GLU A 28 12.61 2.38 2.83
N LEU A 29 12.33 3.28 1.89
CA LEU A 29 13.26 4.30 1.45
C LEU A 29 13.18 5.53 2.37
N VAL A 30 13.87 5.48 3.51
CA VAL A 30 14.05 6.65 4.38
C VAL A 30 15.04 7.62 3.72
N THR A 31 14.57 8.46 2.80
CA THR A 31 15.32 9.62 2.33
C THR A 31 14.81 10.88 3.00
N ASN A 32 15.70 11.59 3.71
CA ASN A 32 15.54 12.95 4.25
C ASN A 32 14.06 13.44 4.35
N PRO A 33 13.31 13.05 5.39
CA PRO A 33 11.88 13.38 5.53
C PRO A 33 11.58 14.89 5.48
N CYS A 34 12.56 15.73 5.84
CA CYS A 34 12.41 17.17 5.80
C CYS A 34 12.24 17.77 4.40
N GLN A 35 12.71 17.07 3.36
CA GLN A 35 12.55 17.52 1.98
C GLN A 35 11.10 17.48 1.50
N GLU A 36 10.31 16.57 2.09
CA GLU A 36 8.88 16.41 1.83
C GLU A 36 8.06 17.38 2.69
N ILE A 37 8.36 17.45 4.00
CA ILE A 37 7.61 18.27 4.96
C ILE A 37 7.77 19.78 4.69
N ARG A 38 8.98 20.22 4.30
CA ARG A 38 9.32 21.63 4.03
C ARG A 38 8.90 22.61 5.14
N LEU A 39 9.01 22.18 6.40
CA LEU A 39 8.72 22.97 7.58
C LEU A 39 9.79 22.72 8.64
N ALA A 40 10.20 23.78 9.35
CA ALA A 40 11.19 23.66 10.41
C ALA A 40 10.54 23.12 11.68
N GLY A 41 11.19 22.16 12.34
CA GLY A 41 10.63 21.51 13.52
C GLY A 41 11.17 20.11 13.77
N PHE A 42 10.75 19.51 14.87
CA PHE A 42 11.08 18.12 15.17
C PHE A 42 10.31 17.16 14.25
N VAL A 43 10.97 16.07 13.87
CA VAL A 43 10.41 15.03 13.00
C VAL A 43 10.87 13.66 13.46
N CYS A 44 9.98 12.67 13.42
CA CYS A 44 10.41 11.27 13.50
C CYS A 44 10.96 10.83 12.15
N VAL A 45 12.26 10.54 12.12
CA VAL A 45 12.96 10.06 10.92
C VAL A 45 12.61 8.61 10.67
N ASP A 46 12.61 7.82 11.74
CA ASP A 46 12.19 6.43 11.81
C ASP A 46 11.72 6.12 13.24
N CYS A 47 11.42 4.84 13.54
CA CYS A 47 11.00 4.38 14.86
C CYS A 47 11.97 4.70 16.00
N ALA A 48 13.27 4.81 15.70
CA ALA A 48 14.35 4.94 16.66
C ALA A 48 15.08 6.30 16.58
N THR A 49 14.70 7.21 15.69
CA THR A 49 15.46 8.45 15.45
C THR A 49 14.56 9.68 15.46
N LEU A 50 14.81 10.57 16.42
CA LEU A 50 14.26 11.93 16.44
C LEU A 50 15.21 12.85 15.68
N GLY A 51 14.70 13.54 14.68
CA GLY A 51 15.41 14.54 13.90
C GLY A 51 14.82 15.94 14.04
N PHE A 52 15.49 16.90 13.43
CA PHE A 52 15.04 18.27 13.29
C PHE A 52 15.18 18.70 11.81
N CYS A 53 14.13 19.29 11.27
CA CYS A 53 14.11 19.86 9.95
C CYS A 53 14.66 21.28 9.96
N SER A 54 15.73 21.51 9.22
CA SER A 54 16.32 22.83 9.02
C SER A 54 16.46 23.14 7.53
N ASN A 55 16.17 24.38 7.15
CA ASN A 55 16.46 24.87 5.80
C ASN A 55 17.84 25.55 5.81
N VAL A 56 18.79 24.97 5.08
CA VAL A 56 20.16 25.49 4.92
C VAL A 56 20.38 25.71 3.42
N ASP A 57 20.70 26.94 3.03
CA ASP A 57 20.94 27.34 1.64
C ASP A 57 19.79 26.95 0.67
N GLY A 58 18.54 27.05 1.13
CA GLY A 58 17.36 26.71 0.33
C GLY A 58 17.09 25.21 0.21
N GLN A 59 17.89 24.36 0.84
CA GLN A 59 17.68 22.91 0.91
C GLN A 59 17.19 22.49 2.29
N TRP A 60 16.15 21.66 2.34
CA TRP A 60 15.68 21.10 3.59
C TRP A 60 16.55 19.89 3.96
N GLN A 61 17.06 19.90 5.18
CA GLN A 61 17.92 18.86 5.70
C GLN A 61 17.34 18.27 6.98
N THR A 62 17.44 16.95 7.11
CA THR A 62 17.16 16.22 8.34
C THR A 62 18.42 16.17 9.17
N VAL A 63 18.41 16.81 10.33
CA VAL A 63 19.50 16.73 11.31
C VAL A 63 19.08 15.79 12.42
N SER A 64 19.77 14.65 12.57
CA SER A 64 19.49 13.71 13.66
C SER A 64 19.82 14.34 15.02
N MET A 65 18.85 14.37 15.93
CA MET A 65 18.99 14.98 17.25
C MET A 65 19.30 13.95 18.33
N THR A 66 18.55 12.85 18.35
CA THR A 66 18.77 11.78 19.32
C THR A 66 18.20 10.45 18.82
N SER A 67 18.68 9.37 19.42
CA SER A 67 18.19 8.02 19.18
C SER A 67 17.33 7.56 20.36
N CYS A 68 16.16 7.01 20.05
CA CYS A 68 15.23 6.45 21.01
C CYS A 68 15.64 5.03 21.42
N GLN A 69 15.37 4.66 22.68
CA GLN A 69 15.68 3.33 23.22
C GLN A 69 14.60 2.32 22.82
N SER A 70 14.49 1.99 21.53
CA SER A 70 13.46 1.10 20.96
C SER A 70 13.47 -0.30 21.61
N GLU A 71 14.65 -0.81 21.95
CA GLU A 71 14.87 -2.05 22.73
C GLU A 71 14.15 -2.04 24.10
N ARG A 72 13.86 -0.87 24.65
CA ARG A 72 13.15 -0.66 25.91
C ARG A 72 11.73 -0.12 25.73
N GLY A 73 11.21 -0.20 24.51
CA GLY A 73 9.89 0.30 24.16
C GLY A 73 9.79 1.82 24.04
N PHE A 74 10.90 2.54 23.96
CA PHE A 74 10.89 3.98 23.65
C PHE A 74 11.04 4.19 22.15
N PHE A 75 9.97 4.63 21.50
CA PHE A 75 9.94 4.91 20.07
C PHE A 75 9.72 6.39 19.83
N CYS A 76 10.13 6.88 18.66
CA CYS A 76 9.79 8.23 18.24
C CYS A 76 8.26 8.32 18.08
N SER A 77 7.66 9.38 18.62
CA SER A 77 6.25 9.74 18.41
C SER A 77 6.20 11.12 17.80
N ASP A 78 5.32 11.29 16.82
CA ASP A 78 4.92 12.59 16.27
C ASP A 78 3.57 13.06 16.85
N GLU A 79 2.96 12.27 17.74
CA GLU A 79 1.69 12.57 18.37
C GLU A 79 1.89 13.08 19.81
N GLY A 80 1.14 14.13 20.16
CA GLY A 80 1.21 14.77 21.47
C GLY A 80 2.53 15.50 21.66
N SER A 81 3.49 14.88 22.35
CA SER A 81 4.84 15.40 22.50
C SER A 81 5.76 14.74 21.49
N ILE A 82 6.18 15.50 20.47
CA ILE A 82 7.12 15.00 19.47
C ILE A 82 8.44 14.64 20.16
N GLY A 83 8.85 13.38 20.09
CA GLY A 83 10.05 12.89 20.77
C GLY A 83 10.04 11.40 21.07
N CYS A 84 11.05 10.93 21.82
CA CYS A 84 11.15 9.55 22.25
C CYS A 84 10.20 9.30 23.44
N THR A 85 9.13 8.56 23.19
CA THR A 85 8.08 8.27 24.17
C THR A 85 7.91 6.76 24.31
N TRP A 86 7.42 6.31 25.47
CA TRP A 86 7.16 4.88 25.68
C TRP A 86 5.89 4.46 24.94
N GLN A 87 5.99 3.41 24.11
CA GLN A 87 4.89 2.88 23.31
C GLN A 87 5.00 1.35 23.23
N PRO A 88 3.87 0.61 23.19
CA PRO A 88 3.92 -0.86 23.06
C PRO A 88 4.45 -1.32 21.69
N LYS A 89 4.26 -0.51 20.64
CA LYS A 89 4.73 -0.75 19.28
C LYS A 89 5.16 0.57 18.65
N CYS A 90 6.10 0.51 17.70
CA CYS A 90 6.36 1.66 16.86
C CYS A 90 5.15 1.94 15.96
N GLN A 91 4.73 3.19 15.92
CA GLN A 91 3.62 3.65 15.08
C GLN A 91 4.01 4.92 14.30
N VAL A 92 5.31 5.11 14.03
CA VAL A 92 5.78 6.22 13.19
C VAL A 92 5.28 5.96 11.77
N PRO A 93 4.57 6.91 11.16
CA PRO A 93 4.12 6.76 9.79
C PRO A 93 5.32 6.62 8.88
N VAL A 94 5.22 5.67 7.98
CA VAL A 94 6.22 5.54 6.94
C VAL A 94 5.94 6.62 5.90
N ARG A 95 6.99 7.14 5.25
CA ARG A 95 6.82 8.15 4.20
C ARG A 95 7.11 7.51 2.85
N GLY A 96 6.30 7.84 1.87
CA GLY A 96 6.47 7.33 0.52
C GLY A 96 5.84 8.26 -0.50
N LYS A 97 6.08 7.95 -1.77
CA LYS A 97 5.61 8.78 -2.88
C LYS A 97 4.12 8.56 -3.11
N PHE A 98 3.39 9.66 -3.24
CA PHE A 98 1.99 9.69 -3.64
C PHE A 98 1.81 10.58 -4.87
N TYR A 99 1.00 10.11 -5.82
CA TYR A 99 0.70 10.84 -7.05
C TYR A 99 -0.78 10.74 -7.40
N CYS A 100 -1.48 11.87 -7.46
CA CYS A 100 -2.86 11.92 -7.93
C CYS A 100 -2.97 11.45 -9.39
N GLN A 101 -3.86 10.48 -9.64
CA GLN A 101 -4.18 10.02 -11.00
C GLN A 101 -5.55 10.52 -11.48
N GLN A 102 -6.43 10.79 -10.52
CA GLN A 102 -7.81 11.20 -10.73
C GLN A 102 -8.24 12.12 -9.59
N PRO A 103 -9.19 13.04 -9.84
CA PRO A 103 -9.76 13.86 -8.78
C PRO A 103 -10.49 13.00 -7.74
N GLY A 104 -10.47 13.45 -6.49
CA GLY A 104 -11.15 12.78 -5.38
C GLY A 104 -10.35 12.75 -4.09
N ILE A 105 -10.82 11.94 -3.15
CA ILE A 105 -10.18 11.73 -1.85
C ILE A 105 -9.66 10.30 -1.78
N PHE A 106 -8.39 10.16 -1.44
CA PHE A 106 -7.67 8.87 -1.38
C PHE A 106 -7.04 8.69 0.01
N PRO A 107 -7.02 7.46 0.56
CA PRO A 107 -6.25 7.19 1.76
C PRO A 107 -4.74 7.34 1.44
N ASP A 108 -3.97 7.80 2.42
CA ASP A 108 -2.51 7.71 2.32
C ASP A 108 -2.08 6.25 2.54
N PRO A 109 -1.32 5.64 1.61
CA PRO A 109 -0.95 4.23 1.72
C PRO A 109 0.14 3.95 2.76
N TYR A 110 0.78 4.98 3.31
CA TYR A 110 1.90 4.88 4.25
C TYR A 110 1.58 5.42 5.65
N ASP A 111 0.63 6.35 5.77
CA ASP A 111 0.09 6.86 7.05
C ASP A 111 -1.44 6.77 7.09
N CYS A 112 -1.98 5.82 7.85
CA CYS A 112 -3.43 5.65 8.02
C CYS A 112 -4.16 6.92 8.55
N ARG A 113 -3.42 7.85 9.19
CA ARG A 113 -3.95 9.10 9.77
C ARG A 113 -4.01 10.20 8.73
N SER A 114 -3.47 9.97 7.54
CA SER A 114 -3.42 10.92 6.46
C SER A 114 -4.28 10.48 5.29
N TYR A 115 -4.74 11.46 4.53
CA TYR A 115 -5.46 11.26 3.29
C TYR A 115 -5.10 12.38 2.32
N HIS A 116 -5.33 12.14 1.03
CA HIS A 116 -4.97 13.04 -0.06
C HIS A 116 -6.22 13.57 -0.74
N GLU A 117 -6.30 14.89 -0.86
CA GLU A 117 -7.30 15.58 -1.70
C GLU A 117 -6.68 15.90 -3.06
N CYS A 118 -7.09 15.16 -4.08
CA CYS A 118 -6.64 15.33 -5.45
C CYS A 118 -7.58 16.27 -6.21
N SER A 119 -7.04 17.36 -6.76
CA SER A 119 -7.81 18.30 -7.59
C SER A 119 -8.07 17.77 -9.00
N GLU A 120 -8.92 18.47 -9.76
CA GLU A 120 -9.17 18.23 -11.20
C GLU A 120 -7.90 18.33 -12.06
N GLN A 121 -6.86 19.01 -11.57
CA GLN A 121 -5.55 19.11 -12.23
C GLN A 121 -4.56 18.06 -11.71
N ASN A 122 -5.02 17.06 -10.96
CA ASN A 122 -4.21 16.03 -10.31
C ASN A 122 -3.12 16.62 -9.39
N VAL A 123 -3.46 17.72 -8.70
CA VAL A 123 -2.59 18.31 -7.68
C VAL A 123 -2.99 17.73 -6.32
N ASP A 124 -2.02 17.15 -5.62
CA ASP A 124 -2.18 16.59 -4.28
C ASP A 124 -2.19 17.69 -3.21
N THR A 125 -3.16 17.60 -2.31
CA THR A 125 -3.14 18.26 -1.00
C THR A 125 -3.29 17.21 0.10
N SER A 126 -2.19 16.85 0.74
CA SER A 126 -2.19 15.96 1.90
C SER A 126 -2.86 16.61 3.11
N ARG A 127 -3.67 15.83 3.82
CA ARG A 127 -4.40 16.18 5.03
C ARG A 127 -4.10 15.15 6.10
N GLN A 128 -3.88 15.62 7.32
CA GLN A 128 -3.67 14.76 8.48
C GLN A 128 -4.82 14.91 9.46
N CYS A 129 -5.33 13.79 9.94
CA CYS A 129 -6.34 13.73 10.98
C CYS A 129 -5.80 14.27 12.32
N THR A 130 -6.68 14.91 13.09
CA THR A 130 -6.33 15.43 14.42
C THR A 130 -6.42 14.34 15.48
N ASN A 131 -5.71 14.52 16.59
CA ASN A 131 -5.74 13.63 17.76
C ASN A 131 -5.39 12.16 17.45
N GLY A 132 -4.57 11.91 16.43
CA GLY A 132 -4.11 10.56 16.09
C GLY A 132 -5.17 9.63 15.48
N ALA A 133 -6.39 10.11 15.23
CA ALA A 133 -7.43 9.31 14.59
C ALA A 133 -7.02 8.92 13.16
N ALA A 134 -7.48 7.76 12.71
CA ALA A 134 -7.27 7.27 11.35
C ALA A 134 -8.41 7.71 10.41
N TYR A 135 -8.09 7.86 9.13
CA TYR A 135 -9.07 8.21 8.10
C TYR A 135 -9.92 6.99 7.72
N SER A 136 -11.25 7.15 7.77
CA SER A 136 -12.22 6.12 7.39
C SER A 136 -12.77 6.39 6.00
N LEU A 137 -12.55 5.47 5.05
CA LEU A 137 -13.17 5.53 3.72
C LEU A 137 -14.67 5.25 3.76
N LEU A 138 -15.15 4.52 4.78
CA LEU A 138 -16.57 4.20 4.94
C LEU A 138 -17.38 5.46 5.29
N THR A 139 -16.86 6.30 6.18
CA THR A 139 -17.54 7.52 6.64
C THR A 139 -16.99 8.80 6.00
N ASN A 140 -15.93 8.70 5.21
CA ASN A 140 -15.14 9.83 4.69
C ASN A 140 -14.78 10.85 5.78
N SER A 141 -14.28 10.36 6.90
CA SER A 141 -13.94 11.20 8.06
C SER A 141 -12.86 10.59 8.95
N CYS A 142 -12.25 11.42 9.80
CA CYS A 142 -11.26 11.01 10.80
C CYS A 142 -11.96 10.38 12.03
N SER A 143 -12.56 9.22 11.84
CA SER A 143 -13.39 8.52 12.83
C SER A 143 -12.83 7.16 13.24
N LEU A 144 -11.86 6.63 12.50
CA LEU A 144 -11.35 5.28 12.70
C LEU A 144 -10.35 5.27 13.88
N PRO A 145 -10.46 4.32 14.83
CA PRO A 145 -9.46 4.16 15.88
C PRO A 145 -8.08 3.80 15.31
N ARG A 146 -7.02 4.32 15.93
CA ARG A 146 -5.62 4.06 15.51
C ARG A 146 -5.23 2.60 15.65
N GLU A 147 -5.81 1.92 16.62
CA GLU A 147 -5.54 0.50 16.92
C GLU A 147 -6.31 -0.45 16.00
N SER A 148 -7.13 0.08 15.09
CA SER A 148 -7.81 -0.76 14.10
C SER A 148 -6.81 -1.43 13.17
N GLU A 149 -7.12 -2.66 12.76
CA GLU A 149 -6.28 -3.43 11.83
C GLU A 149 -6.02 -2.66 10.53
N LEU A 150 -7.02 -1.90 10.06
CA LEU A 150 -6.90 -1.05 8.87
C LEU A 150 -5.86 0.07 9.01
N CYS A 151 -5.52 0.48 10.23
CA CYS A 151 -4.47 1.47 10.47
C CYS A 151 -3.14 0.81 10.87
N SER A 152 -3.18 -0.30 11.61
CA SER A 152 -1.95 -0.92 12.12
C SER A 152 -1.24 -1.81 11.11
N GLU A 153 -1.95 -2.32 10.10
CA GLU A 153 -1.43 -3.23 9.08
C GLU A 153 -1.21 -2.50 7.74
N LYS A 154 -0.18 -2.93 7.02
CA LYS A 154 0.07 -2.45 5.66
C LYS A 154 -1.03 -2.94 4.72
N GLN A 155 -1.70 -2.02 4.02
CA GLN A 155 -2.88 -2.35 3.20
C GLN A 155 -2.57 -2.67 1.73
N TYR A 156 -1.29 -2.64 1.34
CA TYR A 156 -0.85 -2.93 -0.03
C TYR A 156 0.38 -3.82 -0.07
N SER A 157 0.56 -4.50 -1.20
CA SER A 157 1.78 -5.22 -1.54
C SER A 157 2.17 -4.92 -2.98
N CYS A 158 3.42 -4.47 -3.17
CA CYS A 158 4.00 -4.22 -4.48
C CYS A 158 5.29 -5.02 -4.69
N SER A 159 5.26 -5.95 -5.63
CA SER A 159 6.39 -6.83 -5.97
C SER A 159 6.85 -6.65 -7.42
N TYR A 160 5.96 -6.18 -8.31
CA TYR A 160 6.28 -5.88 -9.70
C TYR A 160 5.37 -4.77 -10.27
N VAL A 161 5.84 -4.13 -11.35
CA VAL A 161 5.08 -3.06 -12.03
C VAL A 161 3.80 -3.62 -12.63
N GLY A 162 2.67 -2.93 -12.44
CA GLY A 162 1.36 -3.34 -12.93
C GLY A 162 0.63 -4.35 -12.07
N GLN A 163 1.24 -4.82 -10.97
CA GLN A 163 0.49 -5.58 -9.96
C GLN A 163 -0.66 -4.74 -9.44
N THR A 164 -1.86 -5.32 -9.38
CA THR A 164 -3.06 -4.68 -8.84
C THR A 164 -3.48 -5.30 -7.53
N GLY A 165 -4.20 -4.54 -6.71
CA GLY A 165 -4.83 -5.04 -5.50
C GLY A 165 -6.02 -4.20 -5.09
N VAL A 166 -7.03 -4.86 -4.53
CA VAL A 166 -8.17 -4.20 -3.88
C VAL A 166 -7.67 -3.53 -2.60
N TRP A 167 -8.14 -2.32 -2.32
CA TRP A 167 -7.83 -1.67 -1.05
C TRP A 167 -8.64 -2.31 0.08
N ALA A 168 -7.97 -2.89 1.07
CA ALA A 168 -8.61 -3.69 2.11
C ALA A 168 -9.72 -2.95 2.87
N ALA A 169 -9.57 -1.63 3.07
CA ALA A 169 -10.57 -0.83 3.77
C ALA A 169 -11.86 -0.58 2.97
N HIS A 170 -11.79 -0.58 1.63
CA HIS A 170 -12.97 -0.37 0.79
C HIS A 170 -12.72 -0.81 -0.66
N ASN A 171 -13.57 -1.68 -1.20
CA ASN A 171 -13.39 -2.30 -2.52
C ASN A 171 -13.62 -1.37 -3.73
N SER A 172 -14.22 -0.20 -3.54
CA SER A 172 -14.25 0.85 -4.58
C SER A 172 -12.88 1.52 -4.80
N TYR A 173 -11.92 1.29 -3.90
CA TYR A 173 -10.54 1.74 -4.01
C TYR A 173 -9.63 0.57 -4.36
N TYR A 174 -8.62 0.85 -5.16
CA TYR A 174 -7.62 -0.13 -5.57
C TYR A 174 -6.28 0.56 -5.84
N TYR A 175 -5.23 -0.23 -6.01
CA TYR A 175 -3.91 0.30 -6.36
C TYR A 175 -3.32 -0.44 -7.56
N ILE A 176 -2.44 0.26 -8.28
CA ILE A 176 -1.58 -0.29 -9.33
C ILE A 176 -0.13 -0.01 -8.94
N CYS A 177 0.69 -1.05 -8.81
CA CYS A 177 2.08 -0.89 -8.42
C CYS A 177 2.90 -0.27 -9.55
N GLN A 178 3.65 0.77 -9.21
CA GLN A 178 4.59 1.46 -10.09
C GLN A 178 5.99 1.40 -9.50
N LYS A 179 6.98 1.71 -10.34
CA LYS A 179 8.39 1.73 -9.98
C LYS A 179 8.99 3.08 -10.30
N ASP A 180 9.79 3.59 -9.38
CA ASP A 180 10.65 4.75 -9.58
C ASP A 180 12.11 4.40 -9.25
N LYS A 181 13.01 5.36 -9.46
CA LYS A 181 14.40 5.28 -9.06
C LYS A 181 14.73 6.31 -8.00
N VAL A 182 15.42 5.88 -6.96
CA VAL A 182 16.08 6.81 -6.03
C VAL A 182 17.57 6.48 -5.99
N GLY A 183 18.36 7.37 -6.59
CA GLY A 183 19.76 7.10 -6.90
C GLY A 183 19.90 5.90 -7.84
N ALA A 184 20.55 4.84 -7.35
CA ALA A 184 20.71 3.58 -8.09
C ALA A 184 19.70 2.50 -7.70
N GLN A 185 18.83 2.75 -6.71
CA GLN A 185 17.87 1.77 -6.21
C GLN A 185 16.53 1.91 -6.92
N ASP A 186 15.95 0.75 -7.24
CA ASP A 186 14.60 0.64 -7.77
C ASP A 186 13.61 0.61 -6.61
N VAL A 187 12.59 1.46 -6.66
CA VAL A 187 11.66 1.70 -5.56
C VAL A 187 10.22 1.49 -6.02
N PHE A 188 9.47 0.59 -5.38
CA PHE A 188 8.07 0.31 -5.70
C PHE A 188 7.10 1.13 -4.85
N TYR A 189 6.01 1.61 -5.45
CA TYR A 189 4.96 2.34 -4.75
C TYR A 189 3.56 2.02 -5.30
N PRO A 190 2.52 2.03 -4.46
CA PRO A 190 1.14 1.86 -4.88
C PRO A 190 0.59 3.16 -5.48
N LEU A 191 0.14 3.11 -6.72
CA LEU A 191 -0.61 4.19 -7.34
C LEU A 191 -2.10 4.02 -7.02
N MET A 192 -2.65 4.91 -6.19
CA MET A 192 -4.04 4.81 -5.72
C MET A 192 -5.05 5.22 -6.79
N MET A 193 -6.13 4.44 -6.88
CA MET A 193 -7.22 4.60 -7.85
C MET A 193 -8.57 4.38 -7.17
N LYS A 194 -9.64 4.96 -7.72
CA LYS A 194 -11.02 4.77 -7.25
C LYS A 194 -11.94 4.49 -8.43
N CYS A 195 -12.77 3.46 -8.31
CA CYS A 195 -13.85 3.19 -9.25
C CYS A 195 -14.90 4.31 -9.22
N SER A 196 -15.66 4.44 -10.31
CA SER A 196 -16.84 5.31 -10.35
C SER A 196 -17.84 4.92 -9.25
N ASP A 197 -18.65 5.86 -8.80
CA ASP A 197 -19.64 5.57 -7.77
C ASP A 197 -20.61 4.47 -8.22
N GLY A 198 -20.89 3.51 -7.33
CA GLY A 198 -21.67 2.32 -7.64
C GLY A 198 -20.88 1.21 -8.36
N TYR A 199 -19.55 1.27 -8.34
CA TYR A 199 -18.67 0.22 -8.85
C TYR A 199 -17.61 -0.17 -7.82
N SER A 200 -17.27 -1.45 -7.80
CA SER A 200 -16.22 -2.05 -6.97
C SER A 200 -15.15 -2.72 -7.83
N PHE A 201 -13.90 -2.71 -7.38
CA PHE A 201 -12.79 -3.38 -8.05
C PHE A 201 -12.78 -4.87 -7.69
N ASN A 202 -12.80 -5.75 -8.69
CA ASN A 202 -12.78 -7.19 -8.49
C ASN A 202 -11.37 -7.82 -8.60
N GLY A 203 -10.32 -7.01 -8.53
CA GLY A 203 -8.94 -7.43 -8.74
C GLY A 203 -8.42 -7.20 -10.16
N HIS A 204 -9.31 -7.08 -11.15
CA HIS A 204 -8.95 -6.83 -12.54
C HIS A 204 -9.60 -5.56 -13.11
N SER A 205 -10.88 -5.33 -12.81
CA SER A 205 -11.67 -4.22 -13.35
C SER A 205 -12.67 -3.68 -12.33
N CYS A 206 -13.13 -2.45 -12.53
CA CYS A 206 -14.29 -1.91 -11.82
C CYS A 206 -15.57 -2.51 -12.41
N VAL A 207 -16.40 -3.14 -11.58
CA VAL A 207 -17.68 -3.76 -11.94
C VAL A 207 -18.82 -3.13 -11.12
N PRO A 208 -20.05 -3.03 -11.66
CA PRO A 208 -21.16 -2.43 -10.92
C PRO A 208 -21.44 -3.16 -9.60
N ASP A 209 -21.79 -2.39 -8.57
CA ASP A 209 -22.28 -2.90 -7.30
C ASP A 209 -23.70 -3.44 -7.52
N THR A 210 -23.83 -4.71 -7.91
CA THR A 210 -25.14 -5.36 -7.99
C THR A 210 -25.73 -5.42 -6.58
N LYS A 211 -26.95 -4.90 -6.39
CA LYS A 211 -27.60 -4.86 -5.07
C LYS A 211 -27.80 -6.29 -4.55
N PHE A 212 -26.92 -6.72 -3.66
CA PHE A 212 -26.92 -8.05 -3.09
C PHE A 212 -28.20 -8.34 -2.29
N LYS A 213 -28.86 -9.45 -2.62
CA LYS A 213 -29.88 -10.08 -1.79
C LYS A 213 -29.16 -11.09 -0.89
N GLN A 214 -29.05 -10.78 0.41
CA GLN A 214 -28.49 -11.70 1.40
C GLN A 214 -29.30 -13.00 1.40
N ILE A 215 -28.61 -14.14 1.37
CA ILE A 215 -29.21 -15.44 1.72
C ILE A 215 -28.85 -15.67 3.19
N GLU A 216 -29.86 -15.82 4.05
CA GLU A 216 -29.66 -16.21 5.44
C GLU A 216 -29.05 -17.63 5.55
N PRO A 217 -28.26 -17.91 6.60
CA PRO A 217 -27.29 -18.99 6.59
C PRO A 217 -27.93 -20.34 6.89
N ALA A 218 -27.67 -21.32 6.02
CA ALA A 218 -27.82 -22.73 6.33
C ALA A 218 -26.44 -23.42 6.24
N GLU A 219 -25.84 -23.64 7.41
CA GLU A 219 -24.87 -24.70 7.73
C GLU A 219 -23.84 -25.10 6.66
N ALA A 220 -23.09 -24.16 6.10
CA ALA A 220 -21.90 -24.48 5.31
C ALA A 220 -20.70 -23.73 5.85
N SER A 221 -19.78 -24.45 6.52
CA SER A 221 -18.42 -23.94 6.68
C SER A 221 -17.81 -23.84 5.28
N CYS A 222 -17.59 -22.64 4.80
CA CYS A 222 -16.91 -22.40 3.53
C CYS A 222 -15.43 -22.09 3.78
N GLU A 223 -14.61 -22.29 2.76
CA GLU A 223 -13.19 -21.95 2.81
C GLU A 223 -13.02 -20.53 2.31
N GLU A 224 -12.38 -19.69 3.12
CA GLU A 224 -12.25 -18.26 2.88
C GLU A 224 -11.80 -17.95 1.45
N SER A 225 -12.47 -16.99 0.80
CA SER A 225 -12.22 -16.59 -0.58
C SER A 225 -12.46 -17.66 -1.66
N LYS A 226 -13.06 -18.82 -1.34
CA LYS A 226 -13.49 -19.80 -2.36
C LYS A 226 -14.86 -19.47 -2.95
N LEU A 227 -14.98 -19.80 -4.24
CA LEU A 227 -16.18 -19.66 -5.05
C LEU A 227 -16.92 -21.01 -5.13
N TYR A 228 -18.25 -20.99 -4.95
CA TYR A 228 -19.15 -22.13 -5.01
C TYR A 228 -20.28 -21.85 -6.00
N ALA A 229 -20.92 -22.89 -6.53
CA ALA A 229 -22.10 -22.72 -7.37
C ALA A 229 -23.29 -22.25 -6.52
N ALA A 230 -24.01 -21.22 -6.97
CA ALA A 230 -25.29 -20.85 -6.38
C ALA A 230 -26.42 -21.73 -6.93
N GLU A 231 -27.64 -21.60 -6.38
CA GLU A 231 -28.82 -22.27 -6.93
C GLU A 231 -29.17 -21.78 -8.36
N SER A 232 -28.85 -20.51 -8.65
CA SER A 232 -28.99 -19.94 -9.98
C SER A 232 -27.75 -20.25 -10.82
N LYS A 233 -27.95 -20.74 -12.05
CA LYS A 233 -26.86 -20.88 -13.04
C LYS A 233 -26.19 -19.54 -13.40
N HIS A 234 -26.87 -18.42 -13.12
CA HIS A 234 -26.34 -17.08 -13.31
C HIS A 234 -25.72 -16.51 -12.03
N GLY A 235 -25.37 -17.35 -11.05
CA GLY A 235 -24.77 -16.87 -9.82
C GLY A 235 -23.78 -17.84 -9.20
N TYR A 236 -23.01 -17.33 -8.25
CA TYR A 236 -22.00 -18.06 -7.47
C TYR A 236 -22.03 -17.58 -6.03
N LEU A 237 -21.45 -18.35 -5.11
CA LEU A 237 -21.29 -17.95 -3.71
C LEU A 237 -19.80 -17.73 -3.42
N LEU A 238 -19.43 -16.66 -2.74
CA LEU A 238 -18.07 -16.42 -2.24
C LEU A 238 -18.05 -16.57 -0.72
N CYS A 239 -17.06 -17.29 -0.20
CA CYS A 239 -16.85 -17.34 1.24
C CYS A 239 -16.17 -16.08 1.75
N ILE A 240 -16.82 -15.36 2.66
CA ILE A 240 -16.26 -14.20 3.35
C ILE A 240 -16.52 -14.37 4.85
N ASN A 241 -15.47 -14.36 5.66
CA ASN A 241 -15.51 -14.56 7.11
C ASN A 241 -16.26 -15.84 7.53
N GLY A 242 -16.11 -16.91 6.74
CA GLY A 242 -16.82 -18.17 6.96
C GLY A 242 -18.31 -18.17 6.60
N GLU A 243 -18.83 -17.10 6.00
CA GLU A 243 -20.21 -17.02 5.50
C GLU A 243 -20.24 -17.05 3.96
N LEU A 244 -21.21 -17.78 3.39
CA LEU A 244 -21.43 -17.84 1.96
C LEU A 244 -22.25 -16.63 1.50
N MET A 245 -21.60 -15.73 0.77
CA MET A 245 -22.20 -14.55 0.19
C MET A 245 -22.61 -14.86 -1.26
N SER A 246 -23.83 -14.55 -1.67
CA SER A 246 -24.35 -14.82 -3.03
C SER A 246 -23.99 -13.70 -4.00
N TYR A 247 -23.58 -14.05 -5.22
CA TYR A 247 -23.22 -13.14 -6.32
C TYR A 247 -23.90 -13.59 -7.61
N GLU A 248 -24.15 -12.64 -8.50
CA GLU A 248 -24.59 -12.92 -9.87
C GLU A 248 -23.43 -12.77 -10.86
N CYS A 249 -23.41 -13.63 -11.85
CA CYS A 249 -22.57 -13.50 -13.02
C CYS A 249 -23.04 -12.31 -13.88
N PRO A 250 -22.15 -11.70 -14.68
CA PRO A 250 -22.52 -10.68 -15.65
C PRO A 250 -23.71 -11.11 -16.54
N GLU A 251 -24.54 -10.17 -16.98
CA GLU A 251 -25.67 -10.48 -17.87
C GLU A 251 -25.22 -11.29 -19.10
N GLY A 252 -25.98 -12.34 -19.41
CA GLY A 252 -25.65 -13.27 -20.50
C GLY A 252 -24.52 -14.25 -20.19
N SER A 253 -24.13 -14.42 -18.93
CA SER A 253 -23.16 -15.43 -18.51
C SER A 253 -23.68 -16.37 -17.42
N ILE A 254 -23.11 -17.57 -17.37
CA ILE A 254 -23.40 -18.63 -16.41
C ILE A 254 -22.14 -19.00 -15.64
N PHE A 255 -22.27 -19.34 -14.36
CA PHE A 255 -21.15 -19.75 -13.53
C PHE A 255 -20.72 -21.18 -13.86
N ASP A 256 -19.43 -21.37 -14.19
CA ASP A 256 -18.82 -22.69 -14.32
C ASP A 256 -18.13 -23.08 -13.01
N GLY A 257 -18.79 -23.95 -12.23
CA GLY A 257 -18.29 -24.42 -10.94
C GLY A 257 -17.01 -25.26 -11.01
N ILE A 258 -16.58 -25.74 -12.18
CA ILE A 258 -15.32 -26.49 -12.33
C ILE A 258 -14.14 -25.53 -12.46
N SER A 259 -14.31 -24.46 -13.25
CA SER A 259 -13.27 -23.45 -13.47
C SER A 259 -13.40 -22.22 -12.57
N ALA A 260 -14.44 -22.17 -11.74
CA ALA A 260 -14.76 -21.09 -10.81
C ALA A 260 -14.82 -19.70 -11.49
N VAL A 261 -15.38 -19.64 -12.70
CA VAL A 261 -15.51 -18.40 -13.49
C VAL A 261 -16.88 -18.31 -14.16
N CYS A 262 -17.38 -17.09 -14.35
CA CYS A 262 -18.55 -16.83 -15.18
C CYS A 262 -18.17 -16.88 -16.67
N LYS A 263 -18.87 -17.72 -17.44
CA LYS A 263 -18.66 -17.90 -18.88
C LYS A 263 -19.90 -17.46 -19.65
N PRO A 264 -19.77 -16.86 -20.85
CA PRO A 264 -20.91 -16.53 -21.69
C PRO A 264 -21.83 -17.74 -21.90
N GLU A 265 -23.14 -17.53 -21.80
CA GLU A 265 -24.14 -18.55 -22.10
C GLU A 265 -24.11 -18.83 -23.62
N GLN A 266 -23.72 -20.07 -23.99
CA GLN A 266 -23.66 -20.52 -25.39
C GLN A 266 -25.03 -20.94 -25.92
#